data_AF-A0A9W9YDZ2-F1
#
_entry.id   AF-A0A9W9YDZ2-F1
#
_cell.length_a   1.000
_cell.length_b   1.000
_cell.length_c   1.000
_cell.angle_alpha   90.00
_cell.angle_beta   90.00
_cell.angle_gamma   90.00
#
_symmetry.space_group_name_H-M   'P 1'
#
loop_
_entity.id
_entity.type
_entity.pdbx_description
1 polymer ?
#
loop_
_entity_poly.entity_id
_entity_poly.type
_entity_poly.pdbx_seq_one_letter_code
_entity_poly.pdbx_strand_id
1 'polypeptide(L)'
;MLSRYRATCGCSKSYCKSGINQWRDGRKPRTILNDWCVMHNKSLPVYVDEPCAVTVDGQTYTLAEFEEGAVIDKHYGKDRSRLALHVLNKMNLVPEHVETRGLYNKTQQPTMEQIYGREGNFNWRFVFPFSYIPAEKKLVIKEKEHFWSLDEAVEKLTPRLMVQIWDNDLGFANDDFLGSLQLDLISLVKPATNTSSCKLPSDTNSAPTVDLFKQKRCYGWWSMGSMKSGTFKSTGKIEMTLEAMPKAEADAKPAGQGRDDPNKNPTLEEPNRPPTSFPWFTSPFKALRHIIWGRYKWHIIGFLIFLIIFSLIAFFIYAAPGYTMKKMLNT
;
A
#
# COMPACT_ATOMS: atom_id res chain seq x y z
N MET A 1 8.29 21.25 10.75
CA MET A 1 7.13 21.03 9.87
C MET A 1 6.92 19.54 9.73
N LEU A 2 5.72 19.06 10.06
CA LEU A 2 5.15 17.81 9.55
C LEU A 2 5.41 17.70 8.04
N SER A 3 5.67 16.50 7.52
CA SER A 3 6.08 16.23 6.13
C SER A 3 5.38 17.14 5.11
N ARG A 4 6.15 17.84 4.26
CA ARG A 4 5.62 18.67 3.14
C ARG A 4 4.72 17.87 2.20
N TYR A 5 4.90 16.54 2.21
CA TYR A 5 4.22 15.59 1.34
C TYR A 5 3.05 14.87 2.04
N ARG A 6 2.74 15.19 3.30
CA ARG A 6 1.67 14.54 4.09
C ARG A 6 1.78 13.01 4.08
N ALA A 7 2.86 12.48 4.67
CA ALA A 7 3.05 11.05 4.88
C ALA A 7 2.09 10.46 5.95
N THR A 8 0.76 10.60 5.78
CA THR A 8 -0.30 10.02 6.64
C THR A 8 -0.90 8.77 5.97
N CYS A 9 -2.23 8.60 5.89
CA CYS A 9 -2.90 7.46 5.25
C CYS A 9 -2.78 7.43 3.70
N GLY A 10 -1.97 8.29 3.09
CA GLY A 10 -2.00 8.60 1.67
C GLY A 10 -3.27 9.36 1.26
N CYS A 11 -3.29 9.98 0.08
CA CYS A 11 -4.50 10.57 -0.49
C CYS A 11 -5.29 9.54 -1.29
N SER A 12 -6.48 9.16 -0.80
CA SER A 12 -7.37 8.24 -1.51
C SER A 12 -7.91 8.86 -2.80
N LYS A 13 -8.25 8.00 -3.77
CA LYS A 13 -8.80 8.43 -5.06
C LYS A 13 -10.18 9.06 -4.93
N SER A 14 -11.00 8.59 -3.99
CA SER A 14 -12.36 9.05 -3.75
C SER A 14 -12.64 9.27 -2.26
N TYR A 15 -13.61 10.14 -1.96
CA TYR A 15 -14.04 10.42 -0.59
C TYR A 15 -15.36 9.70 -0.29
N CYS A 16 -15.29 8.52 0.32
CA CYS A 16 -16.45 7.77 0.77
C CYS A 16 -16.61 7.85 2.30
N LYS A 17 -17.85 7.97 2.78
CA LYS A 17 -18.17 7.96 4.22
C LYS A 17 -18.33 6.56 4.78
N SER A 18 -18.55 5.57 3.94
CA SER A 18 -18.80 4.18 4.31
C SER A 18 -18.35 3.22 3.20
N GLY A 19 -18.43 1.92 3.46
CA GLY A 19 -17.99 0.89 2.52
C GLY A 19 -16.48 0.64 2.55
N ILE A 20 -15.99 -0.14 1.59
CA ILE A 20 -14.60 -0.57 1.50
C ILE A 20 -13.60 0.58 1.31
N ASN A 21 -14.05 1.64 0.62
CA ASN A 21 -13.30 2.86 0.32
C ASN A 21 -13.54 3.96 1.37
N GLN A 22 -14.05 3.60 2.56
CA GLN A 22 -14.30 4.58 3.62
C GLN A 22 -13.04 5.39 3.92
N TRP A 23 -13.23 6.71 3.98
CA TRP A 23 -12.19 7.67 4.30
C TRP A 23 -11.44 7.30 5.59
N ARG A 24 -10.11 7.23 5.48
CA ARG A 24 -9.23 6.66 6.51
C ARG A 24 -8.52 7.69 7.37
N ASP A 25 -8.58 8.97 6.99
CA ASP A 25 -7.95 10.05 7.76
C ASP A 25 -8.94 10.63 8.78
N GLY A 26 -8.47 10.93 9.99
CA GLY A 26 -9.31 11.57 11.01
C GLY A 26 -9.75 12.98 10.62
N ARG A 27 -9.07 13.63 9.67
CA ARG A 27 -9.39 14.96 9.16
C ARG A 27 -10.10 14.87 7.82
N LYS A 28 -11.10 15.74 7.62
CA LYS A 28 -11.84 15.81 6.35
C LYS A 28 -10.98 16.44 5.24
N PRO A 29 -11.20 16.08 3.96
CA PRO A 29 -10.47 16.65 2.82
C PRO A 29 -10.43 18.18 2.79
N ARG A 30 -11.53 18.85 3.15
CA ARG A 30 -11.59 20.33 3.22
C ARG A 30 -10.55 20.91 4.17
N THR A 31 -10.47 20.34 5.37
CA THR A 31 -9.53 20.78 6.41
C THR A 31 -8.09 20.53 5.98
N ILE A 32 -7.83 19.42 5.28
CA ILE A 32 -6.50 19.09 4.75
C ILE A 32 -6.09 20.07 3.65
N LEU A 33 -6.99 20.41 2.72
CA LEU A 33 -6.72 21.39 1.66
C LEU A 33 -6.42 22.77 2.23
N ASN A 34 -7.19 23.19 3.23
CA ASN A 34 -6.95 24.45 3.94
C ASN A 34 -5.55 24.51 4.56
N ASP A 35 -5.18 23.47 5.33
CA ASP A 35 -3.86 23.39 5.95
C ASP A 35 -2.74 23.34 4.92
N TRP A 36 -2.96 22.64 3.80
CA TRP A 36 -2.00 22.60 2.70
C TRP A 36 -1.74 23.99 2.14
N CYS A 37 -2.78 24.79 1.90
CA CYS A 37 -2.64 26.17 1.44
C CYS A 37 -1.84 27.01 2.43
N VAL A 38 -2.17 26.94 3.72
CA VAL A 38 -1.45 27.68 4.78
C VAL A 38 0.03 27.27 4.82
N MET A 39 0.35 25.98 4.77
CA MET A 39 1.73 25.49 4.79
C MET A 39 2.56 25.95 3.58
N HIS A 40 1.92 26.15 2.42
CA HIS A 40 2.57 26.58 1.18
C HIS A 40 2.46 28.09 0.92
N ASN A 41 2.04 28.88 1.93
CA ASN A 41 1.80 30.32 1.81
C ASN A 41 0.87 30.69 0.64
N LYS A 42 -0.15 29.86 0.40
CA LYS A 42 -1.19 30.08 -0.61
C LYS A 42 -2.43 30.70 0.01
N SER A 43 -3.24 31.35 -0.82
CA SER A 43 -4.56 31.82 -0.41
C SER A 43 -5.45 30.65 -0.01
N LEU A 44 -6.34 30.88 0.95
CA LEU A 44 -7.27 29.87 1.40
C LEU A 44 -8.24 29.48 0.28
N PRO A 45 -8.69 28.21 0.24
CA PRO A 45 -9.64 27.75 -0.77
C PRO A 45 -10.98 28.51 -0.64
N VAL A 46 -11.42 29.13 -1.73
CA VAL A 46 -12.72 29.82 -1.82
C VAL A 46 -13.72 28.89 -2.47
N TYR A 47 -14.79 28.53 -1.75
CA TYR A 47 -15.85 27.66 -2.25
C TYR A 47 -17.03 28.47 -2.75
N VAL A 48 -17.58 28.07 -3.91
CA VAL A 48 -18.81 28.61 -4.51
C VAL A 48 -19.79 27.46 -4.65
N ASP A 49 -21.08 27.72 -4.40
CA ASP A 49 -22.12 26.67 -4.41
C ASP A 49 -22.75 26.46 -5.78
N GLU A 50 -22.85 27.51 -6.59
CA GLU A 50 -23.50 27.48 -7.90
C GLU A 50 -22.62 28.17 -8.95
N PRO A 51 -21.87 27.41 -9.79
CA PRO A 51 -21.66 25.96 -9.70
C PRO A 51 -20.80 25.57 -8.49
N CYS A 52 -20.91 24.31 -8.03
CA CYS A 52 -20.08 23.77 -6.95
C CYS A 52 -18.61 23.77 -7.39
N ALA A 53 -17.87 24.77 -6.91
CA ALA A 53 -16.53 25.08 -7.36
C ALA A 53 -15.63 25.46 -6.18
N VAL A 54 -14.32 25.26 -6.36
CA VAL A 54 -13.30 25.73 -5.42
C VAL A 54 -12.17 26.42 -6.17
N THR A 55 -11.82 27.62 -5.73
CA THR A 55 -10.67 28.36 -6.27
C THR A 55 -9.49 28.24 -5.31
N VAL A 56 -8.37 27.74 -5.81
CA VAL A 56 -7.09 27.59 -5.09
C VAL A 56 -5.98 28.13 -5.98
N ASP A 57 -5.19 29.08 -5.46
CA ASP A 57 -4.03 29.63 -6.17
C ASP A 57 -4.36 30.20 -7.57
N GLY A 58 -5.53 30.83 -7.71
CA GLY A 58 -6.00 31.39 -8.98
C GLY A 58 -6.56 30.36 -9.98
N GLN A 59 -6.53 29.07 -9.65
CA GLN A 59 -7.19 28.02 -10.44
C GLN A 59 -8.53 27.67 -9.83
N THR A 60 -9.58 27.62 -10.67
CA THR A 60 -10.91 27.20 -10.27
C THR A 60 -11.13 25.76 -10.74
N TYR A 61 -11.58 24.92 -9.82
CA TYR A 61 -11.94 23.53 -10.07
C TYR A 61 -13.43 23.38 -9.85
N THR A 62 -14.13 22.75 -10.78
CA THR A 62 -15.56 22.46 -10.65
C THR A 62 -15.81 20.98 -10.40
N LEU A 63 -16.88 20.64 -9.70
CA LEU A 63 -17.27 19.24 -9.50
C LEU A 63 -17.66 18.58 -10.83
N ALA A 64 -18.24 19.35 -11.75
CA ALA A 64 -18.69 18.88 -13.06
C ALA A 64 -17.53 18.36 -13.94
N GLU A 65 -16.38 19.05 -13.94
CA GLU A 65 -15.17 18.60 -14.68
C GLU A 65 -14.67 17.20 -14.26
N PHE A 66 -14.96 16.80 -13.02
CA PHE A 66 -14.42 15.56 -12.45
C PHE A 66 -15.43 14.41 -12.43
N GLU A 67 -16.72 14.72 -12.32
CA GLU A 67 -17.79 13.71 -12.17
C GLU A 67 -18.67 13.58 -13.42
N GLU A 68 -18.23 14.14 -14.55
CA GLU A 68 -18.95 14.00 -15.82
C GLU A 68 -19.07 12.51 -16.21
N GLY A 69 -20.30 12.00 -16.16
CA GLY A 69 -20.61 10.59 -16.44
C GLY A 69 -20.33 9.61 -15.28
N ALA A 70 -19.91 10.09 -14.11
CA ALA A 70 -19.68 9.24 -12.95
C ALA A 70 -21.00 8.93 -12.22
N VAL A 71 -21.28 7.64 -11.98
CA VAL A 71 -22.39 7.23 -11.12
C VAL A 71 -22.00 7.50 -9.67
N ILE A 72 -22.69 8.44 -9.03
CA ILE A 72 -22.46 8.75 -7.61
C ILE A 72 -22.97 7.58 -6.77
N ASP A 73 -22.03 6.87 -6.14
CA ASP A 73 -22.34 5.79 -5.22
C ASP A 73 -22.94 6.34 -3.90
N LYS A 74 -23.89 5.62 -3.29
CA LYS A 74 -24.47 5.93 -1.97
C LYS A 74 -23.43 6.13 -0.86
N HIS A 75 -22.24 5.58 -1.03
CA HIS A 75 -21.13 5.66 -0.09
C HIS A 75 -20.38 7.01 -0.16
N TYR A 76 -20.60 7.82 -1.20
CA TYR A 76 -19.86 9.06 -1.42
C TYR A 76 -20.16 10.13 -0.35
N GLY A 77 -19.13 10.91 -0.02
CA GLY A 77 -19.25 12.03 0.89
C GLY A 77 -19.83 13.29 0.24
N LYS A 78 -19.92 14.37 1.03
CA LYS A 78 -20.45 15.66 0.55
C LYS A 78 -19.60 16.22 -0.59
N ASP A 79 -20.24 16.87 -1.55
CA ASP A 79 -19.71 17.45 -2.79
C ASP A 79 -18.46 18.30 -2.55
N ARG A 80 -18.53 19.31 -1.68
CA ARG A 80 -17.37 20.16 -1.35
C ARG A 80 -16.16 19.39 -0.82
N SER A 81 -16.37 18.26 -0.14
CA SER A 81 -15.26 17.42 0.37
C SER A 81 -14.68 16.54 -0.71
N ARG A 82 -15.52 16.03 -1.63
CA ARG A 82 -15.05 15.31 -2.84
C ARG A 82 -14.22 16.23 -3.73
N LEU A 83 -14.71 17.45 -3.98
CA LEU A 83 -13.99 18.47 -4.73
C LEU A 83 -12.66 18.86 -4.06
N ALA A 84 -12.64 19.03 -2.74
CA ALA A 84 -11.40 19.30 -2.01
C ALA A 84 -10.37 18.16 -2.15
N LEU A 85 -10.83 16.90 -2.11
CA LEU A 85 -9.96 15.74 -2.32
C LEU A 85 -9.42 15.69 -3.76
N HIS A 86 -10.23 16.04 -4.75
CA HIS A 86 -9.79 16.11 -6.14
C HIS A 86 -8.61 17.09 -6.31
N VAL A 87 -8.72 18.28 -5.72
CA VAL A 87 -7.64 19.27 -5.73
C VAL A 87 -6.40 18.72 -5.02
N LEU A 88 -6.56 18.08 -3.86
CA LEU A 88 -5.45 17.45 -3.12
C LEU A 88 -4.73 16.36 -3.93
N ASN A 89 -5.45 15.58 -4.73
CA ASN A 89 -4.88 14.54 -5.60
C ASN A 89 -4.10 15.11 -6.79
N LYS A 90 -4.30 16.38 -7.15
CA LYS A 90 -3.48 17.11 -8.13
C LYS A 90 -2.22 17.73 -7.50
N MET A 91 -2.16 17.81 -6.16
CA MET A 91 -0.98 18.30 -5.44
C MET A 91 0.07 17.18 -5.31
N ASN A 92 1.33 17.57 -5.10
CA ASN A 92 2.42 16.62 -4.85
C ASN A 92 2.39 16.08 -3.41
N LEU A 93 1.30 15.38 -3.06
CA LEU A 93 1.11 14.68 -1.79
C LEU A 93 1.39 13.20 -1.96
N VAL A 94 1.75 12.51 -0.87
CA VAL A 94 1.89 11.05 -0.86
C VAL A 94 0.54 10.44 -1.28
N PRO A 95 0.44 9.79 -2.45
CA PRO A 95 -0.80 9.13 -2.85
C PRO A 95 -1.09 7.96 -1.91
N GLU A 96 -2.34 7.50 -1.87
CA GLU A 96 -2.64 6.18 -1.31
C GLU A 96 -1.74 5.14 -1.99
N HIS A 97 -0.85 4.55 -1.22
CA HIS A 97 0.14 3.64 -1.77
C HIS A 97 -0.49 2.28 -1.98
N VAL A 98 -0.55 1.87 -3.24
CA VAL A 98 -0.96 0.53 -3.64
C VAL A 98 0.31 -0.19 -4.12
N GLU A 99 0.87 -1.08 -3.30
CA GLU A 99 1.94 -1.99 -3.76
C GLU A 99 1.32 -2.95 -4.76
N THR A 100 1.91 -3.10 -5.94
CA THR A 100 1.32 -3.82 -7.10
C THR A 100 1.78 -5.27 -7.25
N ARG A 101 2.28 -5.89 -6.18
CA ARG A 101 2.74 -7.29 -6.22
C ARG A 101 1.80 -8.17 -5.40
N GLY A 102 1.37 -9.27 -6.02
CA GLY A 102 0.41 -10.20 -5.43
C GLY A 102 0.90 -10.76 -4.11
N LEU A 103 0.04 -10.68 -3.09
CA LEU A 103 0.21 -11.38 -1.84
C LEU A 103 -0.44 -12.77 -1.97
N TYR A 104 0.06 -13.71 -1.17
CA TYR A 104 -0.28 -15.12 -1.28
C TYR A 104 -1.79 -15.41 -1.17
N ASN A 105 -2.36 -16.15 -2.12
CA ASN A 105 -3.68 -16.76 -2.02
C ASN A 105 -3.57 -18.26 -1.70
N LYS A 106 -4.21 -18.72 -0.62
CA LYS A 106 -4.22 -20.13 -0.14
C LYS A 106 -4.77 -21.14 -1.14
N THR A 107 -5.42 -20.67 -2.21
CA THR A 107 -6.23 -21.50 -3.11
C THR A 107 -5.50 -21.92 -4.39
N GLN A 108 -4.28 -21.42 -4.64
CA GLN A 108 -3.47 -21.80 -5.81
C GLN A 108 -2.28 -22.70 -5.42
N GLN A 109 -2.04 -23.74 -6.24
CA GLN A 109 -0.95 -24.70 -6.05
C GLN A 109 0.42 -24.03 -6.10
N PRO A 110 1.39 -24.47 -5.28
CA PRO A 110 2.56 -23.67 -5.06
C PRO A 110 3.69 -23.86 -6.09
N THR A 111 4.23 -22.77 -6.62
CA THR A 111 5.48 -22.74 -7.41
C THR A 111 6.71 -22.54 -6.52
N MET A 112 7.88 -23.02 -6.95
CA MET A 112 9.16 -23.06 -6.19
C MET A 112 9.62 -21.70 -5.60
N GLU A 113 9.17 -20.57 -6.16
CA GLU A 113 9.36 -19.21 -5.63
C GLU A 113 8.76 -19.03 -4.21
N GLN A 114 7.84 -19.91 -3.83
CA GLN A 114 7.04 -19.81 -2.60
C GLN A 114 7.64 -20.54 -1.39
N ILE A 115 8.78 -21.22 -1.54
CA ILE A 115 9.48 -21.85 -0.41
C ILE A 115 10.31 -20.80 0.37
N TYR A 116 10.79 -19.74 -0.28
CA TYR A 116 11.70 -18.75 0.32
C TYR A 116 11.08 -17.34 0.55
N GLY A 117 9.84 -17.08 0.11
CA GLY A 117 9.23 -15.73 0.10
C GLY A 117 7.98 -15.57 0.97
N ARG A 118 8.04 -15.92 2.27
CA ARG A 118 6.91 -15.75 3.22
C ARG A 118 6.83 -14.35 3.84
N GLU A 119 7.68 -13.41 3.43
CA GLU A 119 7.85 -12.08 4.03
C GLU A 119 7.60 -10.99 2.97
N GLY A 120 6.65 -10.11 3.24
CA GLY A 120 6.48 -8.87 2.49
C GLY A 120 7.31 -7.77 3.17
N ASN A 121 8.40 -7.36 2.53
CA ASN A 121 9.30 -6.35 3.10
C ASN A 121 8.87 -4.93 2.68
N PHE A 122 8.37 -4.17 3.65
CA PHE A 122 7.91 -2.79 3.50
C PHE A 122 8.61 -1.89 4.52
N ASN A 123 9.35 -0.88 4.04
CA ASN A 123 10.02 0.10 4.90
C ASN A 123 9.42 1.48 4.67
N TRP A 124 8.44 1.85 5.51
CA TRP A 124 7.67 3.10 5.39
C TRP A 124 7.60 3.82 6.73
N ARG A 125 7.54 5.16 6.68
CA ARG A 125 7.35 6.01 7.85
C ARG A 125 6.10 6.87 7.68
N PHE A 126 5.13 6.64 8.56
CA PHE A 126 3.90 7.42 8.61
C PHE A 126 3.94 8.40 9.79
N VAL A 127 3.45 9.62 9.56
CA VAL A 127 3.43 10.71 10.55
C VAL A 127 2.01 11.23 10.66
N PHE A 128 1.38 11.01 11.81
CA PHE A 128 -0.01 11.41 12.08
C PHE A 128 -0.07 12.58 13.06
N PRO A 129 -0.38 13.81 12.61
CA PRO A 129 -0.57 14.93 13.52
C PRO A 129 -1.94 14.85 14.21
N PHE A 130 -1.95 15.01 15.54
CA PHE A 130 -3.17 15.07 16.33
C PHE A 130 -3.00 15.98 17.55
N SER A 131 -4.11 16.46 18.11
CA SER A 131 -4.14 17.11 19.43
C SER A 131 -4.61 16.10 20.47
N TYR A 132 -4.00 16.10 21.66
CA TYR A 132 -4.30 15.15 22.73
C TYR A 132 -4.47 15.88 24.06
N ILE A 133 -5.53 15.56 24.81
CA ILE A 133 -5.74 16.05 26.19
C ILE A 133 -5.32 14.94 27.16
N PRO A 134 -4.20 15.07 27.89
CA PRO A 134 -3.73 14.03 28.81
C PRO A 134 -4.69 13.71 29.96
N ALA A 135 -5.42 14.72 30.45
CA ALA A 135 -6.38 14.55 31.55
C ALA A 135 -7.56 13.64 31.17
N GLU A 136 -8.08 13.79 29.95
CA GLU A 136 -9.22 12.99 29.45
C GLU A 136 -8.79 11.76 28.67
N LYS A 137 -7.51 11.68 28.29
CA LYS A 137 -6.97 10.70 27.35
C LYS A 137 -7.75 10.64 26.03
N LYS A 138 -8.10 11.80 25.48
CA LYS A 138 -8.84 11.92 24.22
C LYS A 138 -8.01 12.67 23.18
N LEU A 139 -8.14 12.23 21.93
CA LEU A 139 -7.78 13.03 20.77
C LEU A 139 -8.81 14.13 20.59
N VAL A 140 -8.35 15.30 20.16
CA VAL A 140 -9.20 16.45 19.90
C VAL A 140 -9.07 16.84 18.45
N ILE A 141 -10.22 16.90 17.78
CA ILE A 141 -10.34 17.47 16.45
C ILE A 141 -11.13 18.76 16.60
N LYS A 142 -10.49 19.86 16.24
CA LYS A 142 -11.11 21.18 16.17
C LYS A 142 -11.54 21.42 14.73
N GLU A 143 -12.83 21.56 14.50
CA GLU A 143 -13.39 21.95 13.21
C GLU A 143 -14.08 23.31 13.32
N LYS A 144 -13.76 24.20 12.38
CA LYS A 144 -14.54 25.41 12.13
C LYS A 144 -15.40 25.20 10.90
N GLU A 145 -16.67 25.61 10.94
CA GLU A 145 -17.55 25.47 9.77
C GLU A 145 -17.08 26.37 8.61
N HIS A 146 -16.65 27.58 8.96
CA HIS A 146 -16.07 28.59 8.09
C HIS A 146 -14.96 29.35 8.82
N PHE A 147 -14.02 29.98 8.12
CA PHE A 147 -12.89 30.69 8.74
C PHE A 147 -13.32 31.76 9.76
N TRP A 148 -14.43 32.45 9.46
CA TRP A 148 -15.04 33.48 10.31
C TRP A 148 -16.02 32.91 11.34
N SER A 149 -16.23 31.59 11.40
CA SER A 149 -17.06 31.03 12.46
C SER A 149 -16.37 31.25 13.80
N LEU A 150 -17.04 31.98 14.68
CA LEU A 150 -16.61 32.16 16.07
C LEU A 150 -16.67 30.82 16.80
N ASP A 151 -17.65 29.99 16.43
CA ASP A 151 -17.85 28.67 17.00
C ASP A 151 -16.88 27.65 16.37
N GLU A 152 -16.14 26.97 17.24
CA GLU A 152 -15.25 25.86 16.93
C GLU A 152 -15.89 24.58 17.48
N ALA A 153 -16.33 23.70 16.58
CA ALA A 153 -16.82 22.37 16.97
C ALA A 153 -15.62 21.54 17.44
N VAL A 154 -15.70 21.05 18.68
CA VAL A 154 -14.65 20.22 19.29
C VAL A 154 -15.16 18.78 19.36
N GLU A 155 -14.62 17.93 18.49
CA GLU A 155 -14.89 16.50 18.51
C GLU A 155 -13.79 15.77 19.31
N LYS A 156 -14.22 14.92 20.25
CA LYS A 156 -13.31 14.13 21.10
C LYS A 156 -13.34 12.67 20.69
N LEU A 157 -12.19 12.13 20.30
CA LEU A 157 -12.04 10.76 19.83
C LEU A 157 -11.15 9.93 20.77
N THR A 158 -11.38 8.62 20.80
CA THR A 158 -10.45 7.68 21.43
C THR A 158 -9.23 7.48 20.53
N PRO A 159 -8.00 7.51 21.07
CA PRO A 159 -6.80 7.33 20.28
C PRO A 159 -6.64 5.87 19.85
N ARG A 160 -7.09 5.56 18.63
CA ARG A 160 -7.01 4.23 18.03
C ARG A 160 -6.28 4.29 16.71
N LEU A 161 -5.35 3.36 16.49
CA LEU A 161 -4.67 3.15 15.22
C LEU A 161 -5.26 1.90 14.56
N MET A 162 -5.74 2.05 13.33
CA MET A 162 -6.20 0.93 12.51
C MET A 162 -5.26 0.75 11.33
N VAL A 163 -4.72 -0.46 11.18
CA VAL A 163 -3.91 -0.88 10.05
C VAL A 163 -4.68 -1.93 9.29
N GLN A 164 -4.78 -1.76 7.97
CA GLN A 164 -5.44 -2.72 7.09
C GLN A 164 -4.51 -3.04 5.94
N ILE A 165 -4.42 -4.32 5.60
CA ILE A 165 -3.65 -4.80 4.46
C ILE A 165 -4.61 -5.40 3.44
N TRP A 166 -4.46 -4.95 2.22
CA TRP A 166 -5.22 -5.35 1.05
C TRP A 166 -4.26 -5.96 0.03
N ASP A 167 -4.71 -7.01 -0.65
CA ASP A 167 -4.03 -7.52 -1.83
C ASP A 167 -4.39 -6.65 -3.02
N ASN A 168 -3.40 -6.32 -3.83
CA ASN A 168 -3.59 -5.54 -5.04
C ASN A 168 -3.50 -6.47 -6.24
N ASP A 169 -4.66 -6.96 -6.67
CA ASP A 169 -4.75 -7.75 -7.87
C ASP A 169 -4.70 -6.83 -9.09
N LEU A 170 -3.60 -6.84 -9.83
CA LEU A 170 -3.43 -6.11 -11.10
C LEU A 170 -4.37 -6.59 -12.24
N GLY A 171 -5.26 -7.56 -11.97
CA GLY A 171 -6.31 -8.02 -12.89
C GLY A 171 -7.65 -7.34 -12.61
N PHE A 172 -8.64 -7.53 -13.48
CA PHE A 172 -10.00 -6.96 -13.38
C PHE A 172 -10.85 -7.47 -12.18
N ALA A 173 -10.22 -7.83 -11.05
CA ALA A 173 -10.83 -8.29 -9.82
C ALA A 173 -10.82 -7.18 -8.74
N ASN A 174 -11.71 -7.30 -7.74
CA ASN A 174 -11.76 -6.38 -6.61
C ASN A 174 -10.63 -6.70 -5.62
N ASP A 175 -9.92 -5.67 -5.12
CA ASP A 175 -8.84 -5.79 -4.13
C ASP A 175 -9.24 -6.69 -2.95
N ASP A 176 -8.41 -7.69 -2.65
CA ASP A 176 -8.77 -8.77 -1.74
C ASP A 176 -8.28 -8.48 -0.31
N PHE A 177 -9.20 -8.39 0.67
CA PHE A 177 -8.82 -8.03 2.05
C PHE A 177 -7.97 -9.11 2.74
N LEU A 178 -6.74 -8.79 3.19
CA LEU A 178 -5.85 -9.78 3.81
C LEU A 178 -5.94 -9.78 5.33
N GLY A 179 -6.11 -8.61 5.95
CA GLY A 179 -6.24 -8.54 7.40
C GLY A 179 -6.28 -7.12 7.93
N SER A 180 -6.71 -7.02 9.18
CA SER A 180 -6.69 -5.79 9.95
C SER A 180 -6.06 -5.98 11.33
N LEU A 181 -5.56 -4.87 11.85
CA LEU A 181 -5.07 -4.72 13.20
C LEU A 181 -5.61 -3.42 13.75
N GLN A 182 -6.26 -3.49 14.90
CA GLN A 182 -6.75 -2.31 15.62
C GLN A 182 -6.04 -2.22 16.97
N LEU A 183 -5.40 -1.09 17.23
CA LEU A 183 -4.64 -0.82 18.43
C LEU A 183 -5.24 0.35 19.18
N ASP A 184 -5.54 0.16 20.46
CA ASP A 184 -5.83 1.25 21.38
C ASP A 184 -4.50 1.82 21.89
N LEU A 185 -4.25 3.11 21.71
CA LEU A 185 -2.95 3.70 22.07
C LEU A 185 -2.81 3.97 23.58
N ILE A 186 -3.90 3.93 24.34
CA ILE A 186 -3.89 4.08 25.82
C ILE A 186 -3.67 2.73 26.49
N SER A 187 -4.29 1.68 25.94
CA SER A 187 -4.21 0.30 26.42
C SER A 187 -3.58 -0.60 25.35
N LEU A 188 -2.42 -0.17 24.84
CA LEU A 188 -1.73 -0.83 23.74
C LEU A 188 -1.22 -2.18 24.21
N VAL A 189 -1.68 -3.27 23.59
CA VAL A 189 -1.14 -4.61 23.84
C VAL A 189 0.34 -4.60 23.48
N LYS A 190 1.20 -5.01 24.43
CA LYS A 190 2.64 -5.05 24.22
C LYS A 190 2.95 -5.95 23.02
N PRO A 191 3.76 -5.48 22.06
CA PRO A 191 4.16 -6.29 20.92
C PRO A 191 5.01 -7.47 21.37
N ALA A 192 5.00 -8.52 20.56
CA ALA A 192 5.94 -9.62 20.72
C ALA A 192 7.33 -9.22 20.22
N THR A 193 8.38 -9.72 20.87
CA THR A 193 9.76 -9.45 20.45
C THR A 193 10.14 -10.21 19.18
N ASN A 194 9.59 -11.42 19.01
CA ASN A 194 9.87 -12.30 17.90
C ASN A 194 8.58 -12.75 17.20
N THR A 195 8.70 -13.09 15.92
CA THR A 195 7.60 -13.63 15.10
C THR A 195 6.95 -14.85 15.74
N SER A 196 7.73 -15.77 16.33
CA SER A 196 7.21 -17.00 16.94
C SER A 196 6.35 -16.76 18.19
N SER A 197 6.69 -15.73 18.98
CA SER A 197 5.92 -15.33 20.18
C SER A 197 4.68 -14.50 19.85
N CYS A 198 4.60 -13.94 18.64
CA CYS A 198 3.48 -13.12 18.21
C CYS A 198 2.23 -13.99 17.97
N LYS A 199 1.21 -13.82 18.82
CA LYS A 199 -0.07 -14.53 18.75
C LYS A 199 -1.21 -13.54 18.82
N LEU A 200 -2.36 -13.92 18.25
CA LEU A 200 -3.58 -13.13 18.38
C LEU A 200 -3.96 -12.99 19.85
N PRO A 201 -4.39 -11.78 20.28
CA PRO A 201 -5.02 -11.60 21.57
C PRO A 201 -6.18 -12.59 21.68
N SER A 202 -6.16 -13.41 22.73
CA SER A 202 -7.25 -14.35 23.04
C SER A 202 -8.01 -13.80 24.23
N ASP A 203 -9.34 -13.86 24.18
CA ASP A 203 -10.22 -13.33 25.25
C ASP A 203 -9.97 -13.95 26.63
N THR A 204 -9.30 -15.10 26.67
CA THR A 204 -9.03 -15.87 27.88
C THR A 204 -7.83 -15.38 28.69
N ASN A 205 -6.91 -14.60 28.11
CA ASN A 205 -5.71 -14.11 28.81
C ASN A 205 -5.51 -12.62 28.56
N SER A 206 -5.60 -11.82 29.63
CA SER A 206 -5.30 -10.39 29.58
C SER A 206 -3.81 -10.19 29.30
N ALA A 207 -3.49 -9.85 28.04
CA ALA A 207 -2.13 -9.52 27.64
C ALA A 207 -1.68 -8.20 28.31
N PRO A 208 -0.41 -8.07 28.70
CA PRO A 208 0.08 -6.85 29.31
C PRO A 208 -0.05 -5.67 28.33
N THR A 209 -0.58 -4.56 28.82
CA THR A 209 -0.80 -3.35 28.03
C THR A 209 0.17 -2.22 28.44
N VAL A 210 0.30 -1.23 27.58
CA VAL A 210 1.11 -0.02 27.79
C VAL A 210 0.36 1.21 27.27
N ASP A 211 0.53 2.34 27.94
CA ASP A 211 0.02 3.63 27.47
C ASP A 211 1.11 4.30 26.63
N LEU A 212 0.91 4.39 25.30
CA LEU A 212 1.89 4.94 24.36
C LEU A 212 2.20 6.42 24.63
N PHE A 213 1.25 7.16 25.23
CA PHE A 213 1.46 8.56 25.57
C PHE A 213 2.35 8.74 26.81
N LYS A 214 2.48 7.70 27.65
CA LYS A 214 3.44 7.66 28.76
C LYS A 214 4.76 7.04 28.32
N GLN A 215 4.69 5.90 27.64
CA GLN A 215 5.84 5.23 27.05
C GLN A 215 5.93 5.62 25.58
N LYS A 216 6.60 6.76 25.31
CA LYS A 216 6.68 7.43 24.00
C LYS A 216 7.00 6.54 22.80
N ARG A 217 7.64 5.37 22.99
CA ARG A 217 8.03 4.47 21.91
C ARG A 217 7.75 3.01 22.25
N CYS A 218 7.24 2.27 21.28
CA CYS A 218 7.00 0.84 21.35
C CYS A 218 7.40 0.19 20.01
N TYR A 219 8.05 -0.97 20.05
CA TYR A 219 8.50 -1.68 18.87
C TYR A 219 8.33 -3.19 19.03
N GLY A 220 7.93 -3.85 17.96
CA GLY A 220 7.92 -5.30 17.83
C GLY A 220 6.84 -5.78 16.87
N TRP A 221 6.37 -6.99 17.11
CA TRP A 221 5.43 -7.71 16.25
C TRP A 221 4.01 -7.69 16.80
N TRP A 222 3.05 -7.34 15.94
CA TRP A 222 1.62 -7.51 16.18
C TRP A 222 1.01 -8.47 15.17
N SER A 223 0.12 -9.33 15.64
CA SER A 223 -0.62 -10.25 14.80
C SER A 223 -1.87 -9.59 14.24
N MET A 224 -2.08 -9.70 12.94
CA MET A 224 -3.32 -9.33 12.29
C MET A 224 -4.33 -10.47 12.34
N GLY A 225 -5.60 -10.10 12.28
CA GLY A 225 -6.69 -11.05 12.07
C GLY A 225 -7.61 -10.63 10.94
N SER A 226 -8.41 -11.58 10.48
CA SER A 226 -9.50 -11.33 9.54
C SER A 226 -10.71 -12.15 9.93
N MET A 227 -11.89 -11.61 9.63
CA MET A 227 -13.18 -12.20 9.95
C MET A 227 -13.86 -12.85 8.73
N LYS A 228 -13.12 -13.14 7.64
CA LYS A 228 -13.63 -13.69 6.37
C LYS A 228 -14.45 -14.98 6.49
N SER A 229 -14.30 -15.77 7.57
CA SER A 229 -14.91 -17.11 7.74
C SER A 229 -15.84 -17.21 8.96
N GLY A 230 -16.32 -16.09 9.51
CA GLY A 230 -17.13 -16.07 10.75
C GLY A 230 -16.36 -16.39 12.04
N THR A 231 -15.07 -16.74 11.93
CA THR A 231 -14.14 -16.94 13.05
C THR A 231 -12.94 -16.01 12.85
N PHE A 232 -12.52 -15.32 13.92
CA PHE A 232 -11.37 -14.42 13.88
C PHE A 232 -10.07 -15.24 13.83
N LYS A 233 -9.46 -15.34 12.65
CA LYS A 233 -8.25 -16.13 12.42
C LYS A 233 -7.07 -15.23 12.14
N SER A 234 -5.89 -15.63 12.61
CA SER A 234 -4.65 -14.88 12.33
C SER A 234 -4.31 -15.02 10.86
N THR A 235 -4.19 -13.88 10.16
CA THR A 235 -3.89 -13.85 8.73
C THR A 235 -2.46 -13.45 8.44
N GLY A 236 -1.81 -12.70 9.34
CA GLY A 236 -0.44 -12.27 9.18
C GLY A 236 0.10 -11.61 10.44
N LYS A 237 1.34 -11.14 10.36
CA LYS A 237 2.05 -10.43 11.42
C LYS A 237 2.71 -9.20 10.81
N ILE A 238 2.71 -8.10 11.55
CA ILE A 238 3.33 -6.84 11.14
C ILE A 238 4.37 -6.50 12.20
N GLU A 239 5.58 -6.21 11.73
CA GLU A 239 6.61 -5.55 12.52
C GLU A 239 6.49 -4.04 12.33
N MET A 240 6.43 -3.29 13.43
CA MET A 240 6.40 -1.83 13.35
C MET A 240 6.99 -1.17 14.59
N THR A 241 7.37 0.10 14.45
CA THR A 241 7.68 0.99 15.57
C THR A 241 6.59 2.05 15.66
N LEU A 242 5.97 2.19 16.83
CA LEU A 242 5.06 3.28 17.16
C LEU A 242 5.78 4.28 18.06
N GLU A 243 5.74 5.56 17.70
CA GLU A 243 6.36 6.64 18.47
C GLU A 243 5.39 7.83 18.57
N ALA A 244 5.10 8.25 19.80
CA ALA A 244 4.34 9.46 20.11
C ALA A 244 5.29 10.53 20.65
N MET A 245 5.28 11.70 20.04
CA MET A 245 6.19 12.80 20.40
C MET A 245 5.51 14.18 20.29
N PRO A 246 5.99 15.18 21.06
CA PRO A 246 5.55 16.56 20.93
C PRO A 246 5.84 17.13 19.54
N LYS A 247 5.04 18.13 19.14
CA LYS A 247 5.16 18.81 17.84
C LYS A 247 6.57 19.34 17.57
N ALA A 248 7.22 19.97 18.56
CA ALA A 248 8.55 20.54 18.40
C ALA A 248 9.61 19.47 18.06
N GLU A 249 9.53 18.29 18.70
CA GLU A 249 10.43 17.17 18.41
C GLU A 249 10.14 16.57 17.02
N ALA A 250 8.87 16.44 16.65
CA ALA A 250 8.46 15.95 15.33
C ALA A 250 8.92 16.89 14.20
N ASP A 251 8.86 18.20 14.43
CA ASP A 251 9.25 19.21 13.46
C ASP A 251 10.75 19.19 13.15
N ALA A 252 11.59 18.73 14.10
CA ALA A 252 13.02 18.52 13.92
C ALA A 252 13.36 17.21 13.18
N LYS A 253 12.39 16.29 13.04
CA LYS A 253 12.54 14.98 12.39
C LYS A 253 11.60 14.86 11.18
N PRO A 254 11.78 15.66 10.11
CA PRO A 254 10.89 15.60 8.95
C PRO A 254 10.94 14.23 8.26
N ALA A 255 9.90 13.92 7.49
CA ALA A 255 9.81 12.71 6.66
C ALA A 255 9.61 13.10 5.19
N GLY A 256 10.40 12.50 4.30
CA GLY A 256 10.28 12.66 2.85
C GLY A 256 9.13 11.89 2.22
N GLN A 257 9.11 11.83 0.89
CA GLN A 257 8.14 11.07 0.11
C GLN A 257 8.62 9.62 -0.02
N GLY A 258 7.99 8.70 0.70
CA GLY A 258 8.43 7.30 0.74
C GLY A 258 9.83 7.16 1.34
N ARG A 259 10.84 6.89 0.50
CA ARG A 259 12.25 6.74 0.90
C ARG A 259 13.14 7.92 0.45
N ASP A 260 12.56 8.90 -0.21
CA ASP A 260 13.25 10.11 -0.65
C ASP A 260 13.61 11.00 0.54
N ASP A 261 14.53 11.94 0.33
CA ASP A 261 14.92 12.89 1.35
C ASP A 261 13.74 13.77 1.83
N PRO A 262 13.67 14.12 3.14
CA PRO A 262 14.60 13.77 4.22
C PRO A 262 14.37 12.36 4.79
N ASN A 263 15.41 11.51 4.75
CA ASN A 263 15.39 10.12 5.20
C ASN A 263 16.44 9.83 6.30
N LYS A 264 16.32 10.49 7.46
CA LYS A 264 17.36 10.48 8.52
C LYS A 264 16.90 10.08 9.92
N ASN A 265 15.61 9.82 10.16
CA ASN A 265 15.08 9.65 11.54
C ASN A 265 13.87 8.70 11.63
N PRO A 266 14.03 7.38 11.44
CA PRO A 266 15.25 6.65 11.06
C PRO A 266 15.48 6.68 9.55
N THR A 267 16.64 6.22 9.10
CA THR A 267 16.88 5.96 7.67
C THR A 267 16.13 4.70 7.26
N LEU A 268 15.22 4.85 6.30
CA LEU A 268 14.47 3.77 5.67
C LEU A 268 15.32 3.20 4.55
N GLU A 269 15.92 2.04 4.79
CA GLU A 269 16.66 1.29 3.78
C GLU A 269 15.72 0.71 2.72
N GLU A 270 16.30 0.38 1.56
CA GLU A 270 15.56 -0.39 0.58
C GLU A 270 15.18 -1.76 1.17
N PRO A 271 13.92 -2.21 0.98
CA PRO A 271 13.53 -3.52 1.45
C PRO A 271 14.39 -4.60 0.79
N ASN A 272 14.90 -5.54 1.60
CA ASN A 272 15.66 -6.68 1.09
C ASN A 272 14.73 -7.57 0.26
N ARG A 273 14.90 -7.55 -1.07
CA ARG A 273 14.02 -8.25 -2.02
C ARG A 273 14.77 -9.43 -2.64
N PRO A 274 14.24 -10.67 -2.56
CA PRO A 274 14.81 -11.77 -3.31
C PRO A 274 14.68 -11.49 -4.83
N PRO A 275 15.69 -11.86 -5.64
CA PRO A 275 15.76 -11.52 -7.06
C PRO A 275 14.69 -12.20 -7.94
N THR A 276 13.77 -12.97 -7.35
CA THR A 276 12.66 -13.62 -8.06
C THR A 276 11.40 -12.76 -8.14
N SER A 277 11.30 -11.67 -7.37
CA SER A 277 10.10 -10.83 -7.33
C SER A 277 10.09 -9.75 -8.43
N PHE A 278 10.33 -10.12 -9.69
CA PHE A 278 10.21 -9.20 -10.82
C PHE A 278 8.80 -9.27 -11.41
N PRO A 279 8.10 -8.14 -11.57
CA PRO A 279 6.88 -8.11 -12.37
C PRO A 279 7.23 -8.61 -13.79
N TRP A 280 6.55 -9.65 -14.26
CA TRP A 280 6.71 -10.19 -15.62
C TRP A 280 6.76 -9.09 -16.68
N PHE A 281 5.99 -8.02 -16.49
CA PHE A 281 5.88 -6.90 -17.44
C PHE A 281 7.14 -6.02 -17.52
N THR A 282 7.92 -5.94 -16.43
CA THR A 282 9.15 -5.11 -16.41
C THR A 282 10.36 -5.82 -17.02
N SER A 283 10.30 -7.15 -17.14
CA SER A 283 11.39 -7.93 -17.73
C SER A 283 10.86 -9.21 -18.41
N PRO A 284 10.12 -9.08 -19.53
CA PRO A 284 9.43 -10.20 -20.17
C PRO A 284 10.40 -11.30 -20.60
N PHE A 285 11.59 -10.96 -21.10
CA PHE A 285 12.59 -11.95 -21.53
C PHE A 285 13.25 -12.70 -20.38
N LYS A 286 13.45 -12.07 -19.21
CA LYS A 286 13.99 -12.77 -18.02
C LYS A 286 12.95 -13.70 -17.41
N ALA A 287 11.70 -13.24 -17.29
CA ALA A 287 10.59 -14.06 -16.80
C ALA A 287 10.30 -15.24 -17.75
N LEU A 288 10.25 -14.99 -19.06
CA LEU A 288 10.06 -16.02 -20.07
C LEU A 288 11.20 -17.05 -20.06
N ARG A 289 12.46 -16.59 -20.01
CA ARG A 289 13.62 -17.49 -19.87
C ARG A 289 13.52 -18.33 -18.61
N HIS A 290 13.11 -17.78 -17.48
CA HIS A 290 13.04 -18.52 -16.22
C HIS A 290 11.89 -19.55 -16.20
N ILE A 291 10.70 -19.17 -16.67
CA ILE A 291 9.51 -20.03 -16.71
C ILE A 291 9.68 -21.17 -17.72
N ILE A 292 10.14 -20.85 -18.92
CA ILE A 292 10.35 -21.84 -19.99
C ILE A 292 11.48 -22.79 -19.61
N TRP A 293 12.59 -22.28 -19.06
CA TRP A 293 13.74 -23.10 -18.70
C TRP A 293 13.54 -23.90 -17.39
N GLY A 294 12.60 -23.50 -16.53
CA GLY A 294 12.24 -24.30 -15.36
C GLY A 294 11.39 -25.52 -15.71
N ARG A 295 10.37 -25.35 -16.56
CA ARG A 295 9.36 -26.38 -16.82
C ARG A 295 9.62 -27.21 -18.09
N TYR A 296 10.21 -26.62 -19.12
CA TYR A 296 10.37 -27.25 -20.44
C TYR A 296 11.81 -27.54 -20.82
N LYS A 297 12.77 -27.44 -19.89
CA LYS A 297 14.21 -27.65 -20.16
C LYS A 297 14.48 -28.94 -20.94
N TRP A 298 13.90 -30.04 -20.50
CA TRP A 298 14.10 -31.35 -21.12
C TRP A 298 13.40 -31.48 -22.48
N HIS A 299 12.25 -30.85 -22.67
CA HIS A 299 11.57 -30.80 -23.98
C HIS A 299 12.36 -29.97 -25.00
N ILE A 300 12.93 -28.84 -24.57
CA ILE A 300 13.75 -27.97 -25.43
C ILE A 300 15.06 -28.66 -25.80
N ILE A 301 15.73 -29.30 -24.84
CA ILE A 301 16.94 -30.08 -25.09
C ILE A 301 16.61 -31.25 -26.04
N GLY A 302 15.52 -31.97 -25.79
CA GLY A 302 15.08 -33.07 -26.66
C GLY A 302 14.78 -32.63 -28.09
N PHE A 303 14.11 -31.49 -28.26
CA PHE A 303 13.82 -30.91 -29.58
C PHE A 303 15.10 -30.48 -30.32
N LEU A 304 16.06 -29.87 -29.62
CA LEU A 304 17.37 -29.52 -30.20
C LEU A 304 18.15 -30.76 -30.64
N ILE A 305 18.17 -31.82 -29.82
CA ILE A 305 18.79 -33.11 -30.19
C ILE A 305 18.10 -33.72 -31.41
N PHE A 306 16.77 -33.69 -31.45
CA PHE A 306 16.00 -34.17 -32.60
C PHE A 306 16.36 -33.42 -33.89
N LEU A 307 16.47 -32.08 -33.83
CA LEU A 307 16.89 -31.28 -34.98
C LEU A 307 18.30 -31.62 -35.45
N ILE A 308 19.23 -31.86 -34.53
CA ILE A 308 20.60 -32.28 -34.87
C ILE A 308 20.59 -33.65 -35.55
N ILE A 309 19.85 -34.62 -35.01
CA ILE A 309 19.74 -35.97 -35.61
C ILE A 309 19.10 -35.89 -36.99
N PHE A 310 18.01 -35.13 -37.14
CA PHE A 310 17.35 -34.92 -38.42
C PHE A 310 18.29 -34.28 -39.44
N SER A 311 19.05 -33.27 -39.04
CA SER A 311 20.06 -32.63 -39.88
C SER A 311 21.16 -33.60 -40.30
N LEU A 312 21.63 -34.48 -39.41
CA LEU A 312 22.62 -35.51 -39.73
C LEU A 312 22.07 -36.55 -40.72
N ILE A 313 20.81 -36.98 -40.57
CA ILE A 313 20.16 -37.90 -41.51
C ILE A 313 19.98 -37.25 -42.87
N ALA A 314 19.51 -35.99 -42.90
CA ALA A 314 19.37 -35.24 -44.15
C ALA A 314 20.72 -35.05 -44.86
N PHE A 315 21.78 -34.74 -44.10
CA PHE A 315 23.14 -34.65 -44.62
C PHE A 315 23.65 -36.01 -45.13
N PHE A 316 23.36 -37.11 -44.42
CA PHE A 316 23.72 -38.45 -44.86
C PHE A 316 23.05 -38.81 -46.20
N ILE A 317 21.74 -38.54 -46.34
CA ILE A 317 21.01 -38.78 -47.59
C ILE A 317 21.52 -37.88 -48.72
N TYR A 318 21.79 -36.61 -48.42
CA TYR A 318 22.32 -35.65 -49.38
C TYR A 318 23.76 -35.98 -49.81
N ALA A 319 24.59 -36.51 -48.90
CA ALA A 319 25.94 -37.00 -49.18
C ALA A 319 25.95 -38.42 -49.77
N ALA A 320 24.79 -39.07 -49.92
CA ALA A 320 24.63 -40.40 -50.48
C ALA A 320 24.29 -40.48 -51.99
N PRO A 321 24.85 -39.67 -52.91
CA PRO A 321 24.87 -40.07 -54.32
C PRO A 321 26.26 -40.60 -54.67
N GLY A 322 26.40 -41.94 -54.71
CA GLY A 322 27.56 -42.56 -55.37
C GLY A 322 27.87 -44.02 -55.04
N TYR A 323 27.44 -44.57 -53.90
CA TYR A 323 27.83 -45.94 -53.54
C TYR A 323 26.96 -47.04 -54.18
N THR A 324 25.75 -46.70 -54.64
CA THR A 324 24.88 -47.63 -55.40
C THR A 324 25.17 -47.62 -56.91
N MET A 325 25.67 -46.52 -57.48
CA MET A 325 26.07 -46.43 -58.89
C MET A 325 27.38 -47.17 -59.20
N LYS A 326 28.31 -47.32 -58.23
CA LYS A 326 29.55 -48.08 -58.42
C LYS A 326 29.39 -49.61 -58.33
N LYS A 327 28.24 -50.12 -57.86
CA LYS A 327 27.98 -51.56 -57.79
C LYS A 327 27.20 -52.10 -59.01
N MET A 328 26.65 -51.23 -59.85
CA MET A 328 26.00 -51.61 -61.13
C MET A 328 26.88 -51.35 -62.37
N LEU A 329 27.96 -50.57 -62.27
CA LEU A 329 28.89 -50.32 -63.38
C LEU A 329 30.14 -51.24 -63.37
N ASN A 330 30.09 -52.35 -62.63
CA ASN A 330 31.13 -53.38 -62.64
C ASN A 330 30.52 -54.74 -63.04
N THR A 331 29.80 -54.75 -64.16
CA THR A 331 29.55 -55.94 -65.00
C THR A 331 29.79 -55.54 -66.44
#